data_AF-A0A1V5H6V7-F1
#
_entry.id   AF-A0A1V5H6V7-F1
#
_cell.length_a   1.000
_cell.length_b   1.000
_cell.length_c   1.000
_cell.angle_alpha   90.00
_cell.angle_beta   90.00
_cell.angle_gamma   90.00
#
_symmetry.space_group_name_H-M   'P 1'
#
loop_
_entity.id
_entity.type
_entity.pdbx_description
1 polymer ?
#
loop_
_entity_poly.entity_id
_entity_poly.type
_entity_poly.pdbx_seq_one_letter_code
_entity_poly.pdbx_strand_id
1 'polypeptide(L)'
;MPINTLSSEILRKLHKEQTLGELNSDQFLLGLIAMPQLWMQVPFLASPDKNVAEKLQLSHPYFSYRDVFDEKGNYKLLLRVEEAYHKAPTERNNMDKELMKLDEQINIMYQLLNYGMLNIFPNSADPTHTWYTPGDNLSVFSTQDSVFITQSFNMYLSEVNQSLKSGNWSKPDNLLQTLKEFQRTNDVVPLINESKIKAELDYNRMNIFNLSKLLYFIFGGLLLVIAFMQLINERKQLKPIVWLLIGAIATVFAFHTFGIGLRWYISGYAPWSNSYETMVYVAWATVLAGIIFGRKNTLTFALGALFGGVILFVSSLNWMDPEIGQLVPVLKSPWLMFHVAVIVAAYGFFGIGFLLGVVNMCLMIFSPKSEKSTLRIKELSIINSMSLMVGLALMTIGTFLGAIWANESWGRYWGWDPKETWALITVIIYAIVTHIHLAKNWSNKWLFNLLSVFAFASVIMTFLGVNYFLSGMHSYGQTDGVDKVFIYIVLAFVAVGVLGFFSYRKISNNKRQTEK
;
A
#
# COMPACT_ATOMS: atom_id res chain seq x y z
N MET A 1 20.23 4.69 -4.66
CA MET A 1 19.41 3.55 -4.20
C MET A 1 20.27 2.30 -4.25
N PRO A 2 20.23 1.39 -3.26
CA PRO A 2 20.94 0.12 -3.33
C PRO A 2 20.43 -0.77 -4.47
N ILE A 3 21.33 -1.51 -5.11
CA ILE A 3 20.99 -2.41 -6.24
C ILE A 3 20.00 -3.50 -5.85
N ASN A 4 20.00 -3.97 -4.59
CA ASN A 4 19.03 -4.96 -4.11
C ASN A 4 17.58 -4.45 -4.14
N THR A 5 17.38 -3.18 -3.79
CA THR A 5 16.05 -2.57 -3.83
C THR A 5 15.61 -2.35 -5.27
N LEU A 6 16.53 -1.84 -6.10
CA LEU A 6 16.31 -1.65 -7.54
C LEU A 6 15.95 -2.98 -8.24
N SER A 7 16.65 -4.07 -7.94
CA SER A 7 16.40 -5.38 -8.54
C SER A 7 14.99 -5.90 -8.22
N SER A 8 14.56 -5.76 -6.97
CA SER A 8 13.23 -6.15 -6.49
C SER A 8 12.12 -5.32 -7.13
N GLU A 9 12.36 -4.02 -7.31
CA GLU A 9 11.44 -3.11 -7.99
C GLU A 9 11.29 -3.46 -9.47
N ILE A 10 12.40 -3.64 -10.19
CA ILE A 10 12.41 -4.02 -11.60
C ILE A 10 11.66 -5.33 -11.80
N LEU A 11 11.95 -6.36 -10.99
CA LEU A 11 11.29 -7.66 -11.15
C LEU A 11 9.78 -7.55 -10.91
N ARG A 12 9.34 -6.74 -9.94
CA ARG A 12 7.91 -6.50 -9.69
C ARG A 12 7.24 -5.74 -10.84
N LYS A 13 7.91 -4.73 -11.42
CA LYS A 13 7.38 -3.96 -12.57
C LYS A 13 7.29 -4.83 -13.83
N LEU A 14 8.29 -5.67 -14.07
CA LEU A 14 8.36 -6.51 -15.27
C LEU A 14 7.55 -7.80 -15.17
N HIS A 15 7.58 -8.50 -14.03
CA HIS A 15 7.03 -9.86 -13.86
C HIS A 15 5.81 -9.93 -12.91
N LYS A 16 5.53 -8.86 -12.15
CA LYS A 16 4.47 -8.79 -11.11
C LYS A 16 4.64 -9.77 -9.95
N GLU A 17 5.81 -10.40 -9.81
CA GLU A 17 6.16 -11.31 -8.71
C GLU A 17 7.49 -10.89 -8.05
N GLN A 18 7.80 -11.49 -6.89
CA GLN A 18 9.03 -11.22 -6.13
C GLN A 18 10.19 -12.15 -6.52
N THR A 19 9.89 -13.24 -7.23
CA THR A 19 10.83 -14.28 -7.64
C THR A 19 10.47 -14.71 -9.05
N LEU A 20 11.45 -15.20 -9.79
CA LEU A 20 11.24 -15.76 -11.13
C LEU A 20 11.71 -17.22 -11.13
N GLY A 21 10.76 -18.14 -10.96
CA GLY A 21 11.07 -19.54 -10.69
C GLY A 21 11.87 -19.68 -9.39
N GLU A 22 13.09 -20.20 -9.49
CA GLU A 22 14.01 -20.33 -8.35
C GLU A 22 14.90 -19.10 -8.13
N LEU A 23 14.86 -18.13 -9.04
CA LEU A 23 15.71 -16.94 -8.99
C LEU A 23 15.10 -15.87 -8.09
N ASN A 24 15.90 -15.33 -7.17
CA ASN A 24 15.58 -14.09 -6.50
C ASN A 24 15.83 -12.87 -7.42
N SER A 25 15.39 -11.69 -6.99
CA SER A 25 15.49 -10.46 -7.79
C SER A 25 16.93 -10.06 -8.16
N ASP A 26 17.89 -10.28 -7.26
CA ASP A 26 19.31 -9.97 -7.51
C ASP A 26 19.92 -10.90 -8.56
N GLN A 27 19.62 -12.19 -8.46
CA GLN A 27 20.06 -13.20 -9.43
C GLN A 27 19.42 -12.98 -10.79
N PHE A 28 18.14 -12.59 -10.82
CA PHE A 28 17.45 -12.18 -12.04
C PHE A 28 18.15 -10.99 -12.69
N LEU A 29 18.37 -9.89 -11.95
CA LEU A 29 18.98 -8.68 -12.50
C LEU A 29 20.41 -8.96 -13.00
N LEU A 30 21.22 -9.69 -12.20
CA LEU A 30 22.58 -10.06 -12.58
C LEU A 30 22.60 -10.94 -13.83
N GLY A 31 21.67 -11.91 -13.92
CA GLY A 31 21.51 -12.73 -15.11
C GLY A 31 21.12 -11.91 -16.33
N LEU A 32 20.22 -10.94 -16.17
CA LEU A 32 19.74 -10.07 -17.25
C LEU A 32 20.88 -9.25 -17.85
N ILE A 33 21.67 -8.58 -17.02
CA ILE A 33 22.76 -7.71 -17.48
C ILE A 33 23.97 -8.52 -17.98
N ALA A 34 24.21 -9.73 -17.46
CA ALA A 34 25.31 -10.58 -17.91
C ALA A 34 25.00 -11.32 -19.21
N MET A 35 23.72 -11.60 -19.50
CA MET A 35 23.29 -12.39 -20.66
C MET A 35 22.10 -11.74 -21.40
N PRO A 36 22.22 -10.48 -21.87
CA PRO A 36 21.09 -9.72 -22.42
C PRO A 36 20.41 -10.42 -23.60
N GLN A 37 21.19 -11.08 -24.47
CA GLN A 37 20.68 -11.78 -25.65
C GLN A 37 19.74 -12.95 -25.33
N LEU A 38 20.01 -13.67 -24.23
CA LEU A 38 19.14 -14.77 -23.79
C LEU A 38 17.85 -14.20 -23.19
N TRP A 39 17.97 -13.20 -22.31
CA TRP A 39 16.82 -12.60 -21.63
C TRP A 39 15.85 -11.88 -22.56
N MET A 40 16.31 -11.36 -23.70
CA MET A 40 15.41 -10.83 -24.73
C MET A 40 14.42 -11.87 -25.28
N GLN A 41 14.75 -13.17 -25.19
CA GLN A 41 13.94 -14.27 -25.73
C GLN A 41 13.12 -14.98 -24.65
N VAL A 42 13.46 -14.85 -23.38
CA VAL A 42 12.75 -15.50 -22.28
C VAL A 42 11.37 -14.84 -22.12
N PRO A 43 10.26 -15.60 -22.13
CA PRO A 43 8.93 -15.05 -21.92
C PRO A 43 8.67 -14.85 -20.42
N PHE A 44 9.01 -13.68 -19.90
CA PHE A 44 8.79 -13.34 -18.49
C PHE A 44 8.09 -11.99 -18.27
N LEU A 45 7.96 -11.14 -19.30
CA LEU A 45 7.28 -9.85 -19.14
C LEU A 45 5.79 -10.11 -18.95
N ALA A 46 5.22 -9.55 -17.89
CA ALA A 46 3.82 -9.75 -17.53
C ALA A 46 2.93 -9.17 -18.62
N SER A 47 2.14 -10.05 -19.26
CA SER A 47 1.20 -9.67 -20.31
C SER A 47 0.13 -8.71 -19.78
N PRO A 48 -0.38 -7.81 -20.65
CA PRO A 48 -1.64 -7.12 -20.39
C PRO A 48 -2.80 -8.12 -20.33
N ASP A 49 -3.98 -7.64 -19.94
CA ASP A 49 -5.21 -8.44 -19.90
C ASP A 49 -5.40 -9.29 -21.16
N LYS A 50 -5.88 -10.53 -21.01
CA LYS A 50 -6.01 -11.51 -22.10
C LYS A 50 -6.60 -10.95 -23.41
N ASN A 51 -7.67 -10.14 -23.30
CA ASN A 51 -8.33 -9.52 -24.46
C ASN A 51 -7.45 -8.50 -25.18
N VAL A 52 -6.60 -7.78 -24.44
CA VAL A 52 -5.63 -6.82 -24.99
C VAL A 52 -4.46 -7.60 -25.60
N ALA A 53 -3.93 -8.59 -24.89
CA ALA A 53 -2.85 -9.45 -25.36
C ALA A 53 -3.17 -10.12 -26.71
N GLU A 54 -4.39 -10.67 -26.87
CA GLU A 54 -4.84 -11.26 -28.14
C GLU A 54 -4.89 -10.22 -29.27
N LYS A 55 -5.37 -9.00 -29.01
CA LYS A 55 -5.38 -7.90 -30.00
C LYS A 55 -3.98 -7.39 -30.37
N LEU A 56 -3.03 -7.52 -29.45
CA LEU A 56 -1.64 -7.16 -29.65
C LEU A 56 -0.79 -8.32 -30.19
N GLN A 57 -1.38 -9.52 -30.36
CA GLN A 57 -0.69 -10.75 -30.75
C GLN A 57 0.46 -11.12 -29.80
N LEU A 58 0.27 -10.89 -28.51
CA LEU A 58 1.22 -11.22 -27.45
C LEU A 58 0.83 -12.51 -26.73
N SER A 59 1.83 -13.25 -26.28
CA SER A 59 1.66 -14.44 -25.43
C SER A 59 1.16 -14.05 -24.03
N HIS A 60 0.28 -14.86 -23.45
CA HIS A 60 -0.27 -14.67 -22.10
C HIS A 60 -0.07 -15.96 -21.27
N PRO A 61 0.31 -15.91 -19.98
CA PRO A 61 0.40 -14.72 -19.11
C PRO A 61 1.72 -13.94 -19.21
N TYR A 62 2.72 -14.46 -19.91
CA TYR A 62 4.00 -13.79 -20.10
C TYR A 62 4.41 -13.76 -21.58
N PHE A 63 5.12 -12.72 -21.98
CA PHE A 63 5.68 -12.54 -23.32
C PHE A 63 7.18 -12.19 -23.24
N SER A 64 7.89 -12.33 -24.35
CA SER A 64 9.31 -12.01 -24.45
C SER A 64 9.53 -10.59 -24.97
N TYR A 65 10.65 -9.95 -24.61
CA TYR A 65 11.00 -8.62 -25.14
C TYR A 65 11.05 -8.62 -26.67
N ARG A 66 11.51 -9.73 -27.29
CA ARG A 66 11.53 -9.88 -28.75
C ARG A 66 10.13 -9.83 -29.38
N ASP A 67 9.08 -10.23 -28.68
CA ASP A 67 7.73 -10.34 -29.27
C ASP A 67 7.14 -8.99 -29.70
N VAL A 68 7.57 -7.88 -29.07
CA VAL A 68 7.07 -6.54 -29.37
C VAL A 68 7.80 -5.85 -30.53
N PHE A 69 8.86 -6.45 -31.06
CA PHE A 69 9.61 -5.95 -32.22
C PHE A 69 9.34 -6.80 -33.46
N ASP A 70 9.33 -6.17 -34.64
CA ASP A 70 9.25 -6.87 -35.91
C ASP A 70 10.60 -7.47 -36.33
N GLU A 71 10.63 -8.22 -37.44
CA GLU A 71 11.87 -8.82 -37.96
C GLU A 71 12.93 -7.79 -38.38
N LYS A 72 12.53 -6.52 -38.54
CA LYS A 72 13.41 -5.40 -38.89
C LYS A 72 13.87 -4.61 -37.65
N GLY A 73 13.42 -4.97 -36.46
CA GLY A 73 13.73 -4.30 -35.20
C GLY A 73 12.85 -3.08 -34.89
N ASN A 74 11.78 -2.83 -35.65
CA ASN A 74 10.84 -1.75 -35.35
C ASN A 74 9.89 -2.15 -34.22
N TYR A 75 9.61 -1.20 -33.34
CA TYR A 75 8.64 -1.39 -32.26
C TYR A 75 7.22 -1.43 -32.81
N LYS A 76 6.57 -2.61 -32.75
CA LYS A 76 5.25 -2.86 -33.36
C LYS A 76 4.14 -1.96 -32.83
N LEU A 77 4.31 -1.45 -31.61
CA LEU A 77 3.27 -0.73 -30.87
C LEU A 77 3.46 0.79 -30.86
N LEU A 78 4.54 1.30 -31.47
CA LEU A 78 4.93 2.71 -31.40
C LEU A 78 3.77 3.67 -31.71
N LEU A 79 3.12 3.51 -32.87
CA LEU A 79 2.01 4.39 -33.28
C LEU A 79 0.83 4.36 -32.30
N ARG A 80 0.46 3.18 -31.80
CA ARG A 80 -0.65 3.02 -30.85
C ARG A 80 -0.31 3.61 -29.47
N VAL A 81 0.96 3.52 -29.08
CA VAL A 81 1.48 4.10 -27.85
C VAL A 81 1.49 5.62 -27.94
N GLU A 82 2.00 6.20 -29.03
CA GLU A 82 2.00 7.65 -29.25
C GLU A 82 0.57 8.24 -29.22
N GLU A 83 -0.38 7.56 -29.89
CA GLU A 83 -1.80 7.93 -29.82
C GLU A 83 -2.36 7.91 -28.39
N ALA A 84 -1.97 6.93 -27.57
CA ALA A 84 -2.38 6.83 -26.17
C ALA A 84 -1.79 7.96 -25.31
N TYR A 85 -0.51 8.30 -25.51
CA TYR A 85 0.16 9.39 -24.79
C TYR A 85 -0.41 10.77 -25.14
N HIS A 86 -0.83 10.99 -26.40
CA HIS A 86 -1.43 12.24 -26.85
C HIS A 86 -2.85 12.50 -26.33
N LYS A 87 -3.57 11.48 -25.86
CA LYS A 87 -4.88 11.65 -25.22
C LYS A 87 -4.76 12.30 -23.85
N ALA A 88 -5.70 13.17 -23.52
CA ALA A 88 -5.83 13.71 -22.17
C ALA A 88 -6.09 12.56 -21.17
N PRO A 89 -5.58 12.61 -19.92
CA PRO A 89 -5.76 11.53 -18.94
C PRO A 89 -7.21 11.08 -18.73
N THR A 90 -8.18 12.00 -18.89
CA THR A 90 -9.62 11.74 -18.77
C THR A 90 -10.23 11.02 -19.98
N GLU A 91 -9.56 11.04 -21.12
CA GLU A 91 -10.03 10.46 -22.40
C GLU A 91 -9.39 9.09 -22.69
N ARG A 92 -8.45 8.65 -21.86
CA ARG A 92 -7.74 7.38 -22.00
C ARG A 92 -8.65 6.22 -21.60
N ASN A 93 -8.87 5.30 -22.54
CA ASN A 93 -9.58 4.05 -22.27
C ASN A 93 -8.66 3.00 -21.61
N ASN A 94 -9.21 1.85 -21.20
CA ASN A 94 -8.42 0.76 -20.60
C ASN A 94 -7.27 0.30 -21.52
N MET A 95 -7.54 0.13 -22.83
CA MET A 95 -6.52 -0.28 -23.79
C MET A 95 -5.36 0.72 -23.89
N ASP A 96 -5.63 2.03 -23.84
CA ASP A 96 -4.61 3.07 -23.83
C ASP A 96 -3.71 2.93 -22.60
N LYS A 97 -4.29 2.66 -21.43
CA LYS A 97 -3.54 2.51 -20.17
C LYS A 97 -2.70 1.23 -20.16
N GLU A 98 -3.24 0.12 -20.64
CA GLU A 98 -2.48 -1.14 -20.75
C GLU A 98 -1.33 -1.01 -21.76
N LEU A 99 -1.53 -0.29 -22.86
CA LEU A 99 -0.46 0.03 -23.82
C LEU A 99 0.65 0.88 -23.18
N MET A 100 0.29 1.91 -22.42
CA MET A 100 1.27 2.74 -21.72
C MET A 100 2.06 1.96 -20.67
N LYS A 101 1.40 1.07 -19.89
CA LYS A 101 2.09 0.20 -18.93
C LYS A 101 3.05 -0.76 -19.63
N LEU A 102 2.61 -1.34 -20.74
CA LEU A 102 3.47 -2.21 -21.53
C LEU A 102 4.67 -1.43 -22.08
N ASP A 103 4.46 -0.22 -22.60
CA ASP A 103 5.54 0.64 -23.05
C ASP A 103 6.55 0.99 -21.94
N GLU A 104 6.06 1.26 -20.73
CA GLU A 104 6.91 1.43 -19.55
C GLU A 104 7.77 0.18 -19.29
N GLN A 105 7.21 -1.03 -19.35
CA GLN A 105 7.98 -2.27 -19.20
C GLN A 105 9.04 -2.45 -20.29
N ILE A 106 8.72 -2.10 -21.54
CA ILE A 106 9.66 -2.17 -22.67
C ILE A 106 10.78 -1.14 -22.50
N ASN A 107 10.47 0.07 -22.05
CA ASN A 107 11.46 1.11 -21.79
C ASN A 107 12.39 0.73 -20.61
N ILE A 108 11.85 0.15 -19.53
CA ILE A 108 12.65 -0.39 -18.42
C ILE A 108 13.61 -1.45 -18.96
N MET A 109 13.11 -2.41 -19.73
CA MET A 109 13.96 -3.43 -20.35
C MET A 109 15.04 -2.82 -21.25
N TYR A 110 14.69 -1.86 -22.10
CA TYR A 110 15.64 -1.17 -22.96
C TYR A 110 16.74 -0.47 -22.16
N GLN A 111 16.39 0.25 -21.09
CA GLN A 111 17.38 0.91 -20.24
C GLN A 111 18.28 -0.11 -19.54
N LEU A 112 17.75 -1.25 -19.09
CA LEU A 112 18.55 -2.30 -18.46
C LEU A 112 19.51 -2.99 -19.42
N LEU A 113 19.07 -3.28 -20.64
CA LEU A 113 19.91 -3.87 -21.69
C LEU A 113 21.07 -2.95 -22.08
N ASN A 114 20.88 -1.63 -21.95
CA ASN A 114 21.92 -0.61 -22.17
C ASN A 114 22.59 -0.14 -20.87
N TYR A 115 22.37 -0.81 -19.74
CA TYR A 115 22.92 -0.48 -18.42
C TYR A 115 22.51 0.90 -17.85
N GLY A 116 21.57 1.61 -18.47
CA GLY A 116 21.14 2.97 -18.15
C GLY A 116 20.32 3.13 -16.86
N MET A 117 20.06 2.06 -16.12
CA MET A 117 19.44 2.12 -14.78
C MET A 117 20.43 1.88 -13.63
N LEU A 118 21.69 1.56 -13.94
CA LEU A 118 22.71 1.19 -12.95
C LEU A 118 23.56 2.42 -12.58
N ASN A 119 22.99 3.38 -11.85
CA ASN A 119 23.73 4.53 -11.33
C ASN A 119 24.71 4.08 -10.23
N ILE A 120 25.89 3.60 -10.63
CA ILE A 120 26.87 2.97 -9.73
C ILE A 120 28.24 3.67 -9.74
N PHE A 121 28.47 4.65 -10.62
CA PHE A 121 29.75 5.34 -10.72
C PHE A 121 29.62 6.81 -10.28
N PRO A 122 30.02 7.16 -9.05
CA PRO A 122 30.03 8.55 -8.60
C PRO A 122 31.11 9.36 -9.33
N ASN A 123 30.78 10.60 -9.71
CA ASN A 123 31.76 11.56 -10.20
C ASN A 123 32.13 12.56 -9.11
N SER A 124 33.37 12.50 -8.65
CA SER A 124 33.89 13.39 -7.60
C SER A 124 34.10 14.84 -8.06
N ALA A 125 34.24 15.06 -9.38
CA ALA A 125 34.42 16.38 -9.96
C ALA A 125 33.10 17.10 -10.27
N ASP A 126 31.96 16.42 -10.20
CA ASP A 126 30.65 16.98 -10.51
C ASP A 126 30.09 17.76 -9.30
N PRO A 127 29.82 19.08 -9.43
CA PRO A 127 29.23 19.88 -8.36
C PRO A 127 27.84 19.39 -7.92
N THR A 128 27.14 18.65 -8.78
CA THR A 128 25.80 18.10 -8.50
C THR A 128 25.86 16.73 -7.84
N HIS A 129 27.06 16.14 -7.68
CA HIS A 129 27.28 14.81 -7.10
C HIS A 129 26.48 13.70 -7.78
N THR A 130 26.37 13.78 -9.11
CA THR A 130 25.62 12.81 -9.90
C THR A 130 26.36 11.47 -10.00
N TRP A 131 25.61 10.38 -9.90
CA TRP A 131 26.08 9.03 -10.14
C TRP A 131 25.70 8.62 -11.56
N TYR A 132 26.69 8.17 -12.32
CA TYR A 132 26.57 7.82 -13.72
C TYR A 132 26.43 6.30 -13.90
N THR A 133 25.87 5.92 -15.05
CA THR A 133 25.72 4.54 -15.46
C THR A 133 26.88 4.08 -16.34
N PRO A 134 27.14 2.76 -16.44
CA PRO A 134 28.10 2.24 -17.40
C PRO A 134 27.71 2.51 -18.88
N GLY A 135 26.45 2.81 -19.15
CA GLY A 135 25.93 3.10 -20.49
C GLY A 135 25.95 4.58 -20.87
N ASP A 136 26.29 5.48 -19.93
CA ASP A 136 26.28 6.92 -20.17
C ASP A 136 27.51 7.37 -20.99
N ASN A 137 27.46 8.62 -21.46
CA ASN A 137 28.64 9.26 -22.01
C ASN A 137 29.65 9.59 -20.90
N LEU A 138 30.71 8.79 -20.79
CA LEU A 138 31.76 8.92 -19.77
C LEU A 138 32.78 10.03 -20.03
N SER A 139 32.57 10.90 -21.03
CA SER A 139 33.48 12.04 -21.30
C SER A 139 33.58 13.05 -20.14
N VAL A 140 32.66 12.98 -19.17
CA VAL A 140 32.65 13.81 -17.96
C VAL A 140 33.71 13.35 -16.94
N PHE A 141 34.19 12.11 -17.07
CA PHE A 141 35.24 11.55 -16.23
C PHE A 141 36.63 11.84 -16.79
N SER A 142 37.66 11.70 -15.95
CA SER A 142 39.03 11.68 -16.44
C SER A 142 39.24 10.51 -17.43
N THR A 143 40.24 10.61 -18.31
CA THR A 143 40.56 9.52 -19.24
C THR A 143 40.88 8.21 -18.51
N GLN A 144 41.50 8.29 -17.34
CA GLN A 144 41.81 7.12 -16.52
C GLN A 144 40.55 6.49 -15.93
N ASP A 145 39.64 7.30 -15.37
CA ASP A 145 38.42 6.81 -14.73
C ASP A 145 37.41 6.27 -15.74
N SER A 146 37.24 6.93 -16.89
CA SER A 146 36.36 6.46 -17.98
C SER A 146 36.80 5.09 -18.53
N VAL A 147 38.12 4.88 -18.71
CA VAL A 147 38.69 3.59 -19.10
C VAL A 147 38.47 2.54 -18.00
N PHE A 148 38.73 2.90 -16.74
CA PHE A 148 38.51 2.02 -15.59
C PHE A 148 37.04 1.56 -15.51
N ILE A 149 36.09 2.49 -15.62
CA ILE A 149 34.64 2.22 -15.56
C ILE A 149 34.26 1.22 -16.66
N THR A 150 34.61 1.53 -17.91
CA THR A 150 34.23 0.72 -19.07
C THR A 150 34.86 -0.68 -18.99
N GLN A 151 36.14 -0.77 -18.65
CA GLN A 151 36.84 -2.06 -18.60
C GLN A 151 36.41 -2.90 -17.40
N SER A 152 36.37 -2.31 -16.20
CA SER A 152 36.07 -3.06 -14.97
C SER A 152 34.66 -3.61 -14.97
N PHE A 153 33.68 -2.84 -15.47
CA PHE A 153 32.31 -3.30 -15.57
C PHE A 153 32.15 -4.44 -16.57
N ASN A 154 32.74 -4.31 -17.77
CA ASN A 154 32.69 -5.37 -18.78
C ASN A 154 33.44 -6.63 -18.34
N MET A 155 34.60 -6.48 -17.67
CA MET A 155 35.34 -7.61 -17.09
C MET A 155 34.52 -8.32 -16.00
N TYR A 156 33.84 -7.54 -15.14
CA TYR A 156 32.96 -8.09 -14.11
C TYR A 156 31.85 -8.94 -14.74
N LEU A 157 31.12 -8.42 -15.74
CA LEU A 157 30.05 -9.18 -16.43
C LEU A 157 30.58 -10.43 -17.15
N SER A 158 31.76 -10.35 -17.78
CA SER A 158 32.40 -11.49 -18.43
C SER A 158 32.75 -12.59 -17.43
N GLU A 159 33.36 -12.23 -16.30
CA GLU A 159 33.73 -13.18 -15.24
C GLU A 159 32.48 -13.74 -14.54
N VAL A 160 31.40 -12.98 -14.40
CA VAL A 160 30.10 -13.49 -13.92
C VAL A 160 29.59 -14.59 -14.85
N ASN A 161 29.60 -14.37 -16.18
CA ASN A 161 29.18 -15.38 -17.16
C ASN A 161 30.07 -16.64 -17.11
N GLN A 162 31.39 -16.48 -16.91
CA GLN A 162 32.30 -17.61 -16.70
C GLN A 162 32.03 -18.35 -15.38
N SER A 163 31.72 -17.61 -14.31
CA SER A 163 31.41 -18.15 -12.98
C SER A 163 30.10 -18.93 -12.97
N LEU A 164 29.10 -18.50 -13.76
CA LEU A 164 27.86 -19.25 -13.96
C LEU A 164 28.11 -20.65 -14.55
N LYS A 165 29.13 -20.83 -15.39
CA LYS A 165 29.50 -22.13 -15.98
C LYS A 165 30.40 -22.98 -15.09
N SER A 166 31.30 -22.33 -14.35
CA SER A 166 32.37 -23.00 -13.59
C SER A 166 32.08 -23.16 -12.09
N GLY A 167 31.13 -22.39 -11.55
CA GLY A 167 30.81 -22.34 -10.12
C GLY A 167 31.81 -21.55 -9.26
N ASN A 168 32.91 -21.02 -9.84
CA ASN A 168 33.92 -20.28 -9.10
C ASN A 168 33.65 -18.76 -9.12
N TRP A 169 33.27 -18.19 -7.98
CA TRP A 169 32.90 -16.77 -7.85
C TRP A 169 34.02 -15.86 -7.33
N SER A 170 35.21 -16.37 -7.04
CA SER A 170 36.29 -15.59 -6.42
C SER A 170 36.77 -14.41 -7.27
N LYS A 171 36.72 -14.53 -8.60
CA LYS A 171 37.14 -13.46 -9.52
C LYS A 171 36.12 -12.32 -9.60
N PRO A 172 34.81 -12.58 -9.85
CA PRO A 172 33.78 -11.53 -9.73
C PRO A 172 33.79 -10.85 -8.37
N ASP A 173 33.99 -11.59 -7.28
CA ASP A 173 34.02 -11.02 -5.92
C ASP A 173 35.17 -10.03 -5.74
N ASN A 174 36.36 -10.34 -6.27
CA ASN A 174 37.50 -9.43 -6.24
C ASN A 174 37.25 -8.16 -7.08
N LEU A 175 36.73 -8.32 -8.30
CA LEU A 175 36.36 -7.16 -9.14
C LEU A 175 35.29 -6.29 -8.49
N LEU A 176 34.29 -6.90 -7.83
CA LEU A 176 33.27 -6.18 -7.08
C LEU A 176 33.87 -5.42 -5.90
N GLN A 177 34.89 -5.97 -5.23
CA GLN A 177 35.61 -5.25 -4.19
C GLN A 177 36.33 -4.02 -4.75
N THR A 178 36.99 -4.12 -5.91
CA THR A 178 37.62 -2.97 -6.57
C THR A 178 36.59 -1.90 -6.94
N LEU A 179 35.41 -2.29 -7.43
CA LEU A 179 34.32 -1.35 -7.73
C LEU A 179 33.81 -0.64 -6.45
N LYS A 180 33.69 -1.35 -5.34
CA LYS A 180 33.31 -0.76 -4.04
C LYS A 180 34.37 0.23 -3.54
N GLU A 181 35.65 -0.09 -3.71
CA GLU A 181 36.75 0.81 -3.36
C GLU A 181 36.70 2.08 -4.21
N PHE A 182 36.50 1.96 -5.54
CA PHE A 182 36.30 3.11 -6.42
C PHE A 182 35.13 4.00 -5.98
N GLN A 183 33.97 3.39 -5.66
CA GLN A 183 32.80 4.11 -5.17
C GLN A 183 33.10 4.88 -3.88
N ARG A 184 33.76 4.23 -2.90
CA ARG A 184 34.10 4.87 -1.62
C ARG A 184 35.09 6.02 -1.76
N THR A 185 36.06 5.91 -2.66
CA THR A 185 37.05 6.96 -2.89
C THR A 185 36.44 8.18 -3.59
N ASN A 186 35.42 7.97 -4.44
CA ASN A 186 34.82 9.03 -5.26
C ASN A 186 33.49 9.58 -4.71
N ASP A 187 32.99 9.08 -3.58
CA ASP A 187 31.79 9.58 -2.90
C ASP A 187 32.12 10.84 -2.07
N VAL A 188 32.08 12.02 -2.72
CA VAL A 188 32.50 13.31 -2.12
C VAL A 188 31.51 13.84 -1.08
N VAL A 189 30.23 13.54 -1.27
CA VAL A 189 29.19 13.67 -0.23
C VAL A 189 28.93 12.26 0.25
N PRO A 190 28.95 11.93 1.55
CA PRO A 190 28.76 10.57 2.05
C PRO A 190 27.31 10.08 1.81
N LEU A 191 26.96 9.83 0.55
CA LEU A 191 25.70 9.27 0.09
C LEU A 191 25.69 7.76 0.39
N ILE A 192 26.86 7.13 0.40
CA ILE A 192 27.04 5.75 0.85
C ILE A 192 27.05 5.73 2.38
N ASN A 193 25.89 5.43 2.96
CA ASN A 193 25.78 5.14 4.39
C ASN A 193 25.59 3.64 4.62
N GLU A 194 26.64 2.95 5.07
CA GLU A 194 26.62 1.50 5.28
C GLU A 194 25.52 1.04 6.24
N SER A 195 25.24 1.84 7.27
CA SER A 195 24.17 1.52 8.24
C SER A 195 22.78 1.60 7.60
N LYS A 196 22.55 2.57 6.70
CA LYS A 196 21.30 2.66 5.93
C LYS A 196 21.17 1.53 4.92
N ILE A 197 22.25 1.20 4.20
CA ILE A 197 22.25 0.09 3.24
C ILE A 197 21.93 -1.23 3.95
N LYS A 198 22.58 -1.50 5.09
CA LYS A 198 22.30 -2.70 5.88
C LYS A 198 20.86 -2.71 6.40
N ALA A 199 20.37 -1.58 6.90
CA ALA A 199 18.99 -1.42 7.35
C ALA A 199 17.97 -1.71 6.22
N GLU A 200 18.24 -1.26 5.00
CA GLU A 200 17.39 -1.49 3.83
C GLU A 200 17.41 -2.95 3.37
N LEU A 201 18.59 -3.60 3.38
CA LEU A 201 18.71 -5.04 3.11
C LEU A 201 17.95 -5.88 4.14
N ASP A 202 18.09 -5.54 5.42
CA ASP A 202 17.39 -6.23 6.52
C ASP A 202 15.88 -5.99 6.42
N TYR A 203 15.45 -4.77 6.09
CA TYR A 203 14.04 -4.43 5.85
C TYR A 203 13.42 -5.28 4.73
N ASN A 204 14.10 -5.39 3.59
CA ASN A 204 13.63 -6.19 2.45
C ASN A 204 13.55 -7.69 2.81
N ARG A 205 14.52 -8.22 3.55
CA ARG A 205 14.54 -9.62 3.97
C ARG A 205 13.47 -9.98 4.99
N MET A 206 13.20 -9.10 5.96
CA MET A 206 12.25 -9.36 7.04
C MET A 206 10.79 -9.38 6.57
N ASN A 207 10.49 -8.75 5.43
CA ASN A 207 9.14 -8.69 4.84
C ASN A 207 8.05 -8.37 5.88
N ILE A 208 8.33 -7.34 6.70
CA ILE A 208 7.67 -7.05 7.98
C ILE A 208 6.14 -6.99 7.85
N PHE A 209 5.65 -6.30 6.81
CA PHE A 209 4.22 -6.06 6.63
C PHE A 209 3.47 -7.31 6.17
N ASN A 210 4.08 -8.16 5.33
CA ASN A 210 3.47 -9.44 4.94
C ASN A 210 3.38 -10.40 6.12
N LEU A 211 4.42 -10.47 6.96
CA LEU A 211 4.38 -11.27 8.17
C LEU A 211 3.36 -10.71 9.18
N SER A 212 3.33 -9.39 9.37
CA SER A 212 2.35 -8.73 10.25
C SER A 212 0.91 -9.00 9.80
N LYS A 213 0.64 -8.92 8.49
CA LYS A 213 -0.65 -9.30 7.89
C LYS A 213 -1.07 -10.72 8.29
N LEU A 214 -0.18 -11.70 8.06
CA LEU A 214 -0.46 -13.10 8.37
C LEU A 214 -0.73 -13.30 9.86
N LEU A 215 0.11 -12.74 10.73
CA LEU A 215 0.00 -12.89 12.17
C LEU A 215 -1.26 -12.18 12.73
N TYR A 216 -1.64 -11.03 12.19
CA TYR A 216 -2.90 -10.39 12.54
C TYR A 216 -4.12 -11.23 12.16
N PHE A 217 -4.11 -11.90 11.00
CA PHE A 217 -5.19 -12.82 10.64
C PHE A 217 -5.26 -14.02 11.57
N ILE A 218 -4.12 -14.64 11.88
CA ILE A 218 -4.07 -15.82 12.74
C ILE A 218 -4.51 -15.44 14.17
N PHE A 219 -3.82 -14.51 14.81
CA PHE A 219 -4.10 -14.18 16.22
C PHE A 219 -5.41 -13.42 16.39
N GLY A 220 -5.73 -12.49 15.49
CA GLY A 220 -7.01 -11.79 15.49
C GLY A 220 -8.18 -12.72 15.24
N GLY A 221 -8.04 -13.67 14.31
CA GLY A 221 -9.06 -14.68 14.00
C GLY A 221 -9.31 -15.64 15.16
N LEU A 222 -8.24 -16.18 15.75
CA LEU A 222 -8.34 -17.02 16.94
C LEU A 222 -8.99 -16.26 18.12
N LEU A 223 -8.60 -15.01 18.33
CA LEU A 223 -9.18 -14.18 19.39
C LEU A 223 -10.66 -13.89 19.12
N LEU A 224 -11.06 -13.68 17.86
CA LEU A 224 -12.45 -13.47 17.47
C LEU A 224 -13.30 -14.71 17.76
N VAL A 225 -12.81 -15.91 17.40
CA VAL A 225 -13.50 -17.17 17.71
C VAL A 225 -13.69 -17.34 19.21
N ILE A 226 -12.65 -17.08 20.01
CA ILE A 226 -12.74 -17.14 21.47
C ILE A 226 -13.71 -16.10 22.02
N ALA A 227 -13.71 -14.88 21.47
CA ALA A 227 -14.65 -13.82 21.86
C ALA A 227 -16.11 -14.24 21.59
N PHE A 228 -16.38 -14.92 20.47
CA PHE A 228 -17.69 -15.51 20.18
C PHE A 228 -18.05 -16.68 21.11
N MET A 229 -17.10 -17.55 21.46
CA MET A 229 -17.35 -18.62 22.44
C MET A 229 -17.70 -18.04 23.81
N GLN A 230 -16.99 -17.00 24.25
CA GLN A 230 -17.29 -16.25 25.47
C GLN A 230 -18.62 -15.49 25.40
N LEU A 231 -19.16 -15.30 24.20
CA LEU A 231 -20.49 -14.73 24.02
C LEU A 231 -21.60 -15.71 24.41
N ILE A 232 -21.39 -17.00 24.15
CA ILE A 232 -22.34 -18.07 24.42
C ILE A 232 -22.19 -18.58 25.86
N ASN A 233 -20.96 -18.77 26.34
CA ASN A 233 -20.72 -19.28 27.68
C ASN A 233 -19.45 -18.67 28.31
N GLU A 234 -19.53 -18.21 29.56
CA GLU A 234 -18.41 -17.61 30.29
C GLU A 234 -17.40 -18.67 30.75
N ARG A 235 -16.60 -19.19 29.82
CA ARG A 235 -15.53 -20.14 30.12
C ARG A 235 -14.31 -19.43 30.70
N LYS A 236 -14.25 -19.28 32.02
CA LYS A 236 -13.13 -18.66 32.76
C LYS A 236 -11.76 -19.28 32.44
N GLN A 237 -11.73 -20.56 32.04
CA GLN A 237 -10.53 -21.29 31.63
C GLN A 237 -9.85 -20.72 30.36
N LEU A 238 -10.57 -19.94 29.54
CA LEU A 238 -10.02 -19.34 28.32
C LEU A 238 -9.29 -18.00 28.57
N LYS A 239 -9.37 -17.44 29.78
CA LYS A 239 -8.70 -16.18 30.14
C LYS A 239 -7.18 -16.17 29.89
N PRO A 240 -6.38 -17.18 30.28
CA PRO A 240 -4.94 -17.18 30.00
C PRO A 240 -4.64 -17.18 28.50
N ILE A 241 -5.42 -17.92 27.71
CA ILE A 241 -5.28 -17.97 26.25
C ILE A 241 -5.59 -16.60 25.63
N VAL A 242 -6.64 -15.92 26.11
CA VAL A 242 -6.97 -14.55 25.68
C VAL A 242 -5.83 -13.59 25.95
N TRP A 243 -5.23 -13.62 27.15
CA TRP A 243 -4.10 -12.76 27.48
C TRP A 243 -2.86 -13.07 26.65
N LEU A 244 -2.59 -14.35 26.37
CA LEU A 244 -1.51 -14.76 25.48
C LEU A 244 -1.72 -14.20 24.06
N LEU A 245 -2.93 -14.32 23.50
CA LEU A 245 -3.25 -13.80 22.17
C LEU A 245 -3.20 -12.27 22.11
N ILE A 246 -3.66 -11.58 23.15
CA ILE A 246 -3.54 -10.11 23.27
C ILE A 246 -2.06 -9.71 23.30
N GLY A 247 -1.24 -10.41 24.08
CA GLY A 247 0.21 -10.23 24.11
C GLY A 247 0.85 -10.44 22.74
N ALA A 248 0.48 -11.53 22.05
CA ALA A 248 0.96 -11.83 20.71
C ALA A 248 0.60 -10.74 19.69
N ILE A 249 -0.65 -10.26 19.68
CA ILE A 249 -1.09 -9.15 18.81
C ILE A 249 -0.33 -7.87 19.14
N ALA A 250 -0.08 -7.59 20.43
CA ALA A 250 0.71 -6.43 20.84
C ALA A 250 2.17 -6.54 20.36
N THR A 251 2.76 -7.73 20.38
CA THR A 251 4.09 -7.99 19.80
C THR A 251 4.09 -7.77 18.29
N VAL A 252 3.07 -8.26 17.57
CA VAL A 252 2.92 -8.00 16.13
C VAL A 252 2.77 -6.51 15.86
N PHE A 253 2.03 -5.78 16.69
CA PHE A 253 1.90 -4.33 16.59
C PHE A 253 3.21 -3.60 16.85
N ALA A 254 4.03 -4.05 17.79
CA ALA A 254 5.38 -3.52 17.98
C ALA A 254 6.27 -3.80 16.76
N PHE A 255 6.20 -4.99 16.17
CA PHE A 255 6.93 -5.35 14.94
C PHE A 255 6.47 -4.52 13.74
N HIS A 256 5.17 -4.29 13.60
CA HIS A 256 4.60 -3.40 12.58
C HIS A 256 5.08 -1.95 12.78
N THR A 257 5.06 -1.44 14.02
CA THR A 257 5.58 -0.10 14.35
C THR A 257 7.08 0.02 14.03
N PHE A 258 7.85 -1.02 14.33
CA PHE A 258 9.26 -1.10 13.97
C PHE A 258 9.46 -1.05 12.45
N GLY A 259 8.63 -1.75 11.65
CA GLY A 259 8.69 -1.69 10.19
C GLY A 259 8.41 -0.29 9.62
N ILE A 260 7.44 0.44 10.18
CA ILE A 260 7.17 1.83 9.81
C ILE A 260 8.38 2.72 10.18
N GLY A 261 8.93 2.55 11.38
CA GLY A 261 10.11 3.32 11.82
C GLY A 261 11.36 3.04 10.99
N LEU A 262 11.60 1.79 10.61
CA LEU A 262 12.71 1.40 9.75
C LEU A 262 12.56 2.00 8.35
N ARG A 263 11.34 1.99 7.81
CA ARG A 263 11.03 2.64 6.53
C ARG A 263 11.23 4.16 6.57
N TRP A 264 10.85 4.81 7.68
CA TRP A 264 11.15 6.24 7.89
C TRP A 264 12.66 6.49 7.89
N TYR A 265 13.44 5.68 8.61
CA TYR A 265 14.89 5.82 8.66
C TYR A 265 15.57 5.65 7.28
N ILE A 266 15.11 4.68 6.49
CA ILE A 266 15.64 4.39 5.14
C ILE A 266 15.29 5.53 4.17
N SER A 267 14.01 5.90 4.10
CA SER A 267 13.51 6.91 3.16
C SER A 267 13.92 8.34 3.49
N GLY A 268 14.25 8.62 4.76
CA GLY A 268 14.60 9.96 5.24
C GLY A 268 13.40 10.89 5.38
N TYR A 269 12.18 10.41 5.14
CA TYR A 269 10.93 11.12 5.34
C TYR A 269 9.89 10.18 5.97
N ALA A 270 8.84 10.73 6.55
CA ALA A 270 7.86 9.91 7.23
C ALA A 270 6.96 9.16 6.21
N PRO A 271 6.76 7.83 6.36
CA PRO A 271 6.24 6.96 5.31
C PRO A 271 4.72 7.04 5.19
N TRP A 272 4.24 8.10 4.57
CA TRP A 272 2.84 8.33 4.19
C TRP A 272 2.76 9.14 2.88
N SER A 273 3.75 8.94 2.01
CA SER A 273 3.89 9.67 0.74
C SER A 273 3.06 9.09 -0.39
N ASN A 274 2.87 7.77 -0.39
CA ASN A 274 2.16 7.04 -1.44
C ASN A 274 0.98 6.24 -0.85
N SER A 275 0.12 5.70 -1.73
CA SER A 275 -1.08 4.96 -1.32
C SER A 275 -0.75 3.68 -0.53
N TYR A 276 0.36 3.01 -0.85
CA TYR A 276 0.81 1.82 -0.12
C TYR A 276 1.18 2.16 1.33
N GLU A 277 2.05 3.16 1.51
CA GLU A 277 2.49 3.69 2.79
C GLU A 277 1.30 4.18 3.64
N THR A 278 0.37 4.87 2.99
CA THR A 278 -0.87 5.30 3.61
C THR A 278 -1.68 4.12 4.15
N MET A 279 -1.88 3.05 3.37
CA MET A 279 -2.61 1.86 3.82
C MET A 279 -1.92 1.15 4.99
N VAL A 280 -0.59 1.02 4.94
CA VAL A 280 0.21 0.47 6.04
C VAL A 280 -0.04 1.28 7.33
N TYR A 281 -0.07 2.61 7.22
CA TYR A 281 -0.38 3.47 8.35
C TYR A 281 -1.86 3.38 8.81
N VAL A 282 -2.84 3.30 7.91
CA VAL A 282 -4.25 3.06 8.28
C VAL A 282 -4.37 1.75 9.07
N ALA A 283 -3.69 0.69 8.63
CA ALA A 283 -3.68 -0.58 9.34
C ALA A 283 -3.11 -0.42 10.75
N TRP A 284 -2.00 0.30 10.90
CA TRP A 284 -1.41 0.63 12.20
C TRP A 284 -2.38 1.40 13.10
N ALA A 285 -3.00 2.48 12.59
CA ALA A 285 -3.96 3.29 13.34
C ALA A 285 -5.20 2.50 13.76
N THR A 286 -5.68 1.60 12.90
CA THR A 286 -6.81 0.70 13.16
C THR A 286 -6.50 -0.26 14.30
N VAL A 287 -5.33 -0.92 14.26
CA VAL A 287 -4.91 -1.83 15.34
C VAL A 287 -4.70 -1.07 16.63
N LEU A 288 -4.10 0.13 16.58
CA LEU A 288 -3.95 1.00 17.74
C LEU A 288 -5.31 1.38 18.35
N ALA A 289 -6.29 1.77 17.53
CA ALA A 289 -7.66 2.03 18.00
C ALA A 289 -8.28 0.78 18.64
N GLY A 290 -8.09 -0.39 18.03
CA GLY A 290 -8.47 -1.69 18.60
C GLY A 290 -7.83 -1.96 19.96
N ILE A 291 -6.55 -1.63 20.14
CA ILE A 291 -5.82 -1.77 21.41
C ILE A 291 -6.35 -0.79 22.46
N ILE A 292 -6.56 0.48 22.11
CA ILE A 292 -7.03 1.54 23.02
C ILE A 292 -8.44 1.25 23.52
N PHE A 293 -9.38 0.97 22.60
CA PHE A 293 -10.79 0.76 22.96
C PHE A 293 -11.09 -0.69 23.35
N GLY A 294 -10.25 -1.65 22.95
CA GLY A 294 -10.38 -3.06 23.28
C GLY A 294 -9.87 -3.45 24.68
N ARG A 295 -9.28 -2.52 25.46
CA ARG A 295 -8.77 -2.79 26.82
C ARG A 295 -9.77 -3.49 27.73
N LYS A 296 -11.07 -3.22 27.54
CA LYS A 296 -12.16 -3.83 28.33
C LYS A 296 -13.00 -4.82 27.52
N ASN A 297 -12.78 -4.94 26.22
CA ASN A 297 -13.60 -5.76 25.33
C ASN A 297 -12.75 -6.52 24.31
N THR A 298 -12.62 -7.83 24.54
CA THR A 298 -11.87 -8.75 23.69
C THR A 298 -12.35 -8.77 22.25
N LEU A 299 -13.65 -8.52 22.01
CA LEU A 299 -14.22 -8.48 20.67
C LEU A 299 -13.70 -7.28 19.87
N THR A 300 -13.67 -6.09 20.48
CA THR A 300 -13.13 -4.88 19.85
C THR A 300 -11.64 -5.05 19.51
N PHE A 301 -10.89 -5.67 20.41
CA PHE A 301 -9.46 -5.94 20.20
C PHE A 301 -9.23 -6.90 19.02
N ALA A 302 -10.00 -8.00 18.96
CA ALA A 302 -9.93 -8.98 17.87
C ALA A 302 -10.31 -8.37 16.51
N LEU A 303 -11.37 -7.56 16.47
CA LEU A 303 -11.82 -6.87 15.26
C LEU A 303 -10.76 -5.88 14.75
N GLY A 304 -10.12 -5.13 15.64
CA GLY A 304 -9.07 -4.20 15.24
C GLY A 304 -7.83 -4.90 14.67
N ALA A 305 -7.41 -6.00 15.27
CA ALA A 305 -6.32 -6.83 14.73
C ALA A 305 -6.67 -7.41 13.36
N LEU A 306 -7.84 -8.05 13.23
CA LEU A 306 -8.28 -8.64 11.97
C LEU A 306 -8.41 -7.60 10.86
N PHE A 307 -8.99 -6.44 11.16
CA PHE A 307 -9.18 -5.40 10.16
C PHE A 307 -7.87 -4.73 9.75
N GLY A 308 -6.93 -4.55 10.69
CA GLY A 308 -5.55 -4.20 10.35
C GLY A 308 -4.91 -5.21 9.39
N GLY A 309 -5.14 -6.51 9.63
CA GLY A 309 -4.75 -7.58 8.70
C GLY A 309 -5.39 -7.47 7.32
N VAL A 310 -6.69 -7.18 7.24
CA VAL A 310 -7.41 -6.93 5.97
C VAL A 310 -6.81 -5.74 5.22
N ILE A 311 -6.54 -4.63 5.90
CA ILE A 311 -5.97 -3.44 5.27
C ILE A 311 -4.57 -3.74 4.72
N LEU A 312 -3.71 -4.45 5.47
CA LEU A 312 -2.39 -4.90 4.99
C LEU A 312 -2.50 -5.93 3.85
N PHE A 313 -3.55 -6.74 3.83
CA PHE A 313 -3.81 -7.62 2.70
C PHE A 313 -4.14 -6.83 1.44
N VAL A 314 -5.05 -5.86 1.55
CA VAL A 314 -5.40 -4.96 0.45
C VAL A 314 -4.17 -4.19 -0.03
N SER A 315 -3.31 -3.71 0.88
CA SER A 315 -2.05 -3.02 0.54
C SER A 315 -1.06 -3.91 -0.21
N SER A 316 -1.10 -5.23 0.00
CA SER A 316 -0.22 -6.19 -0.66
C SER A 316 -0.70 -6.65 -2.05
N LEU A 317 -1.86 -6.19 -2.52
CA LEU A 317 -2.35 -6.49 -3.86
C LEU A 317 -1.50 -5.79 -4.92
N ASN A 318 -1.40 -6.37 -6.12
CA ASN A 318 -0.45 -5.98 -7.18
C ASN A 318 -0.62 -4.57 -7.77
N TRP A 319 -1.71 -3.88 -7.44
CA TRP A 319 -2.02 -2.51 -7.87
C TRP A 319 -1.34 -1.39 -7.06
N MET A 320 -0.72 -1.68 -5.92
CA MET A 320 -0.06 -0.67 -5.08
C MET A 320 1.45 -0.83 -5.12
N ASP A 321 2.17 0.28 -5.34
CA ASP A 321 3.63 0.25 -5.40
C ASP A 321 4.27 0.46 -4.02
N PRO A 322 4.97 -0.54 -3.46
CA PRO A 322 5.68 -0.40 -2.19
C PRO A 322 7.02 0.33 -2.32
N GLU A 323 7.40 0.82 -3.51
CA GLU A 323 8.64 1.56 -3.78
C GLU A 323 8.86 2.74 -2.79
N ILE A 324 10.12 2.92 -2.41
CA ILE A 324 10.58 4.11 -1.67
C ILE A 324 11.13 5.09 -2.71
N GLY A 325 10.22 5.90 -3.25
CA GLY A 325 10.56 6.91 -4.25
C GLY A 325 11.11 8.20 -3.63
N GLN A 326 11.55 9.13 -4.49
CA GLN A 326 11.85 10.49 -4.06
C GLN A 326 10.56 11.31 -3.89
N LEU A 327 10.48 12.10 -2.82
CA LEU A 327 9.37 13.02 -2.65
C LEU A 327 9.39 14.11 -3.72
N VAL A 328 8.30 14.19 -4.51
CA VAL A 328 8.08 15.36 -5.38
C VAL A 328 8.04 16.63 -4.53
N PRO A 329 8.50 17.80 -5.05
CA PRO A 329 8.69 19.01 -4.25
C PRO A 329 7.48 19.43 -3.41
N VAL A 330 6.26 19.26 -3.92
CA VAL A 330 5.01 19.60 -3.21
C VAL A 330 4.76 18.73 -1.97
N LEU A 331 5.31 17.52 -1.91
CA LEU A 331 5.20 16.61 -0.77
C LEU A 331 6.23 16.88 0.33
N LYS A 332 7.18 17.80 0.12
CA LYS A 332 8.22 18.14 1.11
C LYS A 332 7.73 19.08 2.21
N SER A 333 6.50 19.61 2.11
CA SER A 333 5.93 20.50 3.14
C SER A 333 5.62 19.72 4.43
N PRO A 334 6.05 20.23 5.61
CA PRO A 334 5.67 19.67 6.91
C PRO A 334 4.15 19.65 7.13
N TRP A 335 3.43 20.63 6.60
CA TRP A 335 1.97 20.72 6.76
C TRP A 335 1.25 19.56 6.12
N LEU A 336 1.72 19.09 4.96
CA LEU A 336 1.18 17.90 4.33
C LEU A 336 1.41 16.66 5.21
N MET A 337 2.61 16.54 5.78
CA MET A 337 2.96 15.40 6.63
C MET A 337 2.01 15.29 7.83
N PHE A 338 1.75 16.41 8.52
CA PHE A 338 0.80 16.43 9.62
C PHE A 338 -0.64 16.22 9.15
N HIS A 339 -1.05 16.85 8.05
CA HIS A 339 -2.38 16.68 7.45
C HIS A 339 -2.69 15.21 7.17
N VAL A 340 -1.82 14.54 6.41
CA VAL A 340 -2.01 13.14 6.00
C VAL A 340 -1.98 12.25 7.23
N ALA A 341 -1.03 12.41 8.15
CA ALA A 341 -0.98 11.61 9.37
C ALA A 341 -2.29 11.72 10.19
N VAL A 342 -2.82 12.93 10.37
CA VAL A 342 -4.03 13.14 11.18
C VAL A 342 -5.29 12.60 10.49
N ILE A 343 -5.47 12.86 9.18
CA ILE A 343 -6.64 12.34 8.44
C ILE A 343 -6.62 10.82 8.35
N VAL A 344 -5.46 10.23 8.05
CA VAL A 344 -5.34 8.79 7.86
C VAL A 344 -5.53 8.05 9.19
N ALA A 345 -5.07 8.64 10.29
CA ALA A 345 -5.39 8.14 11.63
C ALA A 345 -6.91 8.11 11.86
N ALA A 346 -7.64 9.17 11.49
CA ALA A 346 -9.10 9.24 11.63
C ALA A 346 -9.82 8.07 10.94
N TYR A 347 -9.35 7.67 9.75
CA TYR A 347 -9.92 6.53 9.02
C TYR A 347 -9.83 5.21 9.80
N GLY A 348 -8.76 4.98 10.55
CA GLY A 348 -8.63 3.82 11.43
C GLY A 348 -9.69 3.80 12.53
N PHE A 349 -9.96 4.94 13.16
CA PHE A 349 -11.01 5.08 14.18
C PHE A 349 -12.42 4.87 13.61
N PHE A 350 -12.67 5.40 12.41
CA PHE A 350 -13.93 5.17 11.69
C PHE A 350 -14.10 3.72 11.27
N GLY A 351 -13.02 3.04 10.87
CA GLY A 351 -13.02 1.61 10.54
C GLY A 351 -13.42 0.73 11.72
N ILE A 352 -12.91 1.00 12.92
CA ILE A 352 -13.35 0.31 14.14
C ILE A 352 -14.84 0.58 14.42
N GLY A 353 -15.30 1.81 14.26
CA GLY A 353 -16.72 2.15 14.45
C GLY A 353 -17.66 1.41 13.48
N PHE A 354 -17.25 1.28 12.22
CA PHE A 354 -17.93 0.46 11.21
C PHE A 354 -18.08 -1.00 11.67
N LEU A 355 -16.99 -1.65 12.10
CA LEU A 355 -17.04 -3.05 12.54
C LEU A 355 -17.91 -3.24 13.78
N LEU A 356 -17.80 -2.35 14.75
CA LEU A 356 -18.61 -2.39 15.97
C LEU A 356 -20.09 -2.22 15.67
N GLY A 357 -20.44 -1.36 14.70
CA GLY A 357 -21.80 -1.19 14.22
C GLY A 357 -22.37 -2.49 13.60
N VAL A 358 -21.61 -3.13 12.71
CA VAL A 358 -22.00 -4.42 12.10
C VAL A 358 -22.19 -5.49 13.18
N VAL A 359 -21.23 -5.63 14.09
CA VAL A 359 -21.28 -6.61 15.17
C VAL A 359 -22.47 -6.36 16.10
N ASN A 360 -22.75 -5.11 16.47
CA ASN A 360 -23.93 -4.78 17.27
C ASN A 360 -25.23 -5.18 16.57
N MET A 361 -25.36 -4.93 15.27
CA MET A 361 -26.55 -5.36 14.52
C MET A 361 -26.69 -6.89 14.50
N CYS A 362 -25.59 -7.61 14.31
CA CYS A 362 -25.57 -9.08 14.42
C CYS A 362 -25.97 -9.55 15.82
N LEU A 363 -25.47 -8.92 16.89
CA LEU A 363 -25.85 -9.27 18.26
C LEU A 363 -27.33 -9.01 18.52
N MET A 364 -27.90 -7.93 17.98
CA MET A 364 -29.35 -7.65 18.07
C MET A 364 -30.20 -8.71 17.35
N ILE A 365 -29.65 -9.36 16.32
CA ILE A 365 -30.32 -10.45 15.59
C ILE A 365 -30.14 -11.79 16.30
N PHE A 366 -28.92 -12.18 16.64
CA PHE A 366 -28.61 -13.56 17.00
C PHE A 366 -28.49 -13.81 18.51
N SER A 367 -28.26 -12.78 19.33
CA SER A 367 -28.10 -12.99 20.78
C SER A 367 -29.43 -13.33 21.46
N PRO A 368 -29.42 -14.24 22.46
CA PRO A 368 -30.58 -14.50 23.29
C PRO A 368 -30.94 -13.26 24.11
N LYS A 369 -32.24 -13.07 24.37
CA LYS A 369 -32.75 -11.95 25.18
C LYS A 369 -32.31 -12.13 26.63
N SER A 370 -31.21 -11.49 27.01
CA SER A 370 -30.68 -11.50 28.37
C SER A 370 -30.25 -10.10 28.78
N GLU A 371 -30.19 -9.84 30.09
CA GLU A 371 -29.62 -8.60 30.62
C GLU A 371 -28.16 -8.43 30.14
N LYS A 372 -27.40 -9.53 30.14
CA LYS A 372 -26.00 -9.58 29.67
C LYS A 372 -25.85 -9.15 28.20
N SER A 373 -26.68 -9.67 27.29
CA SER A 373 -26.61 -9.28 25.88
C SER A 373 -26.97 -7.81 25.66
N THR A 374 -27.95 -7.30 26.43
CA THR A 374 -28.38 -5.90 26.37
C THR A 374 -27.30 -4.95 26.87
N LEU A 375 -26.62 -5.32 27.96
CA LEU A 375 -25.48 -4.58 28.48
C LEU A 375 -24.33 -4.55 27.47
N ARG A 376 -24.00 -5.69 26.85
CA ARG A 376 -22.93 -5.77 25.85
C ARG A 376 -23.21 -4.94 24.60
N ILE A 377 -24.44 -4.94 24.10
CA ILE A 377 -24.85 -4.06 22.98
C ILE A 377 -24.68 -2.59 23.36
N LYS A 378 -25.01 -2.22 24.61
CA LYS A 378 -24.81 -0.86 25.14
C LYS A 378 -23.32 -0.52 25.19
N GLU A 379 -22.49 -1.40 25.74
CA GLU A 379 -21.03 -1.22 25.83
C GLU A 379 -20.41 -1.01 24.45
N LEU A 380 -20.68 -1.89 23.49
CA LEU A 380 -20.16 -1.78 22.13
C LEU A 380 -20.66 -0.51 21.42
N SER A 381 -21.91 -0.08 21.67
CA SER A 381 -22.42 1.18 21.12
C SER A 381 -21.72 2.40 21.72
N ILE A 382 -21.37 2.36 23.02
CA ILE A 382 -20.60 3.42 23.68
C ILE A 382 -19.19 3.47 23.10
N ILE A 383 -18.52 2.31 22.99
CA ILE A 383 -17.18 2.21 22.40
C ILE A 383 -17.18 2.71 20.95
N ASN A 384 -18.20 2.36 20.17
CA ASN A 384 -18.39 2.87 18.81
C ASN A 384 -18.51 4.41 18.82
N SER A 385 -19.39 4.99 19.64
CA SER A 385 -19.53 6.44 19.77
C SER A 385 -18.23 7.13 20.16
N MET A 386 -17.49 6.60 21.13
CA MET A 386 -16.17 7.12 21.52
C MET A 386 -15.16 7.09 20.36
N SER A 387 -15.11 5.98 19.61
CA SER A 387 -14.24 5.85 18.44
C SER A 387 -14.59 6.88 17.37
N LEU A 388 -15.88 7.06 17.08
CA LEU A 388 -16.35 8.03 16.08
C LEU A 388 -16.08 9.48 16.49
N MET A 389 -16.20 9.83 17.78
CA MET A 389 -15.86 11.17 18.27
C MET A 389 -14.38 11.48 18.12
N VAL A 390 -13.49 10.53 18.43
CA VAL A 390 -12.04 10.69 18.20
C VAL A 390 -11.75 10.82 16.71
N GLY A 391 -12.35 9.97 15.87
CA GLY A 391 -12.24 10.05 14.42
C GLY A 391 -12.73 11.40 13.87
N LEU A 392 -13.87 11.91 14.35
CA LEU A 392 -14.41 13.21 13.93
C LEU A 392 -13.48 14.37 14.31
N ALA A 393 -12.93 14.35 15.52
CA ALA A 393 -11.97 15.36 15.97
C ALA A 393 -10.72 15.38 15.08
N LEU A 394 -10.12 14.21 14.83
CA LEU A 394 -8.97 14.07 13.95
C LEU A 394 -9.31 14.48 12.51
N MET A 395 -10.43 14.01 11.95
CA MET A 395 -10.85 14.36 10.58
C MET A 395 -11.04 15.88 10.42
N THR A 396 -11.62 16.54 11.42
CA THR A 396 -11.83 18.00 11.42
C THR A 396 -10.49 18.73 11.47
N ILE A 397 -9.62 18.39 12.43
CA ILE A 397 -8.28 18.99 12.55
C ILE A 397 -7.48 18.77 11.26
N GLY A 398 -7.50 17.54 10.74
CA GLY A 398 -6.83 17.17 9.50
C GLY A 398 -7.33 17.98 8.31
N THR A 399 -8.64 18.20 8.18
CA THR A 399 -9.22 19.03 7.10
C THR A 399 -8.69 20.46 7.16
N PHE A 400 -8.58 21.06 8.35
CA PHE A 400 -7.99 22.39 8.51
C PHE A 400 -6.49 22.43 8.22
N LEU A 401 -5.73 21.42 8.65
CA LEU A 401 -4.30 21.29 8.31
C LEU A 401 -4.10 21.18 6.79
N GLY A 402 -5.03 20.51 6.10
CA GLY A 402 -5.05 20.41 4.64
C GLY A 402 -5.25 21.77 3.97
N ALA A 403 -6.16 22.59 4.50
CA ALA A 403 -6.37 23.94 4.00
C ALA A 403 -5.13 24.84 4.17
N ILE A 404 -4.39 24.71 5.27
CA ILE A 404 -3.13 25.42 5.49
C ILE A 404 -2.09 25.00 4.44
N TRP A 405 -1.94 23.69 4.22
CA TRP A 405 -1.04 23.16 3.19
C TRP A 405 -1.43 23.59 1.77
N ALA A 406 -2.73 23.60 1.45
CA ALA A 406 -3.22 24.05 0.15
C ALA A 406 -2.85 25.52 -0.12
N ASN A 407 -2.89 26.36 0.91
CA ASN A 407 -2.48 27.76 0.80
C ASN A 407 -0.98 27.89 0.53
N GLU A 408 -0.15 27.09 1.21
CA GLU A 408 1.29 27.08 0.98
C GLU A 408 1.65 26.56 -0.42
N SER A 409 0.92 25.56 -0.92
CA SER A 409 1.25 24.87 -2.18
C SER A 409 0.64 25.51 -3.42
N TRP A 410 -0.58 26.04 -3.32
CA TRP A 410 -1.36 26.58 -4.45
C TRP A 410 -1.83 28.02 -4.25
N GLY A 411 -1.44 28.68 -3.14
CA GLY A 411 -1.80 30.06 -2.87
C GLY A 411 -3.26 30.30 -2.47
N ARG A 412 -4.02 29.24 -2.13
CA ARG A 412 -5.41 29.33 -1.65
C ARG A 412 -5.72 28.27 -0.60
N TYR A 413 -6.53 28.62 0.40
CA TYR A 413 -6.92 27.68 1.47
C TYR A 413 -7.91 26.59 1.04
N TRP A 414 -8.72 26.86 0.03
CA TRP A 414 -9.76 25.94 -0.43
C TRP A 414 -10.06 26.16 -1.90
N GLY A 415 -10.26 25.08 -2.63
CA GLY A 415 -10.44 25.07 -4.06
C GLY A 415 -11.66 24.32 -4.59
N TRP A 416 -12.47 23.72 -3.70
CA TRP A 416 -13.62 22.89 -4.05
C TRP A 416 -13.28 21.73 -4.98
N ASP A 417 -12.04 21.23 -4.88
CA ASP A 417 -11.70 20.02 -5.61
C ASP A 417 -12.49 18.83 -5.04
N PRO A 418 -12.63 17.74 -5.79
CA PRO A 418 -13.33 16.56 -5.30
C PRO A 418 -12.80 16.05 -3.94
N LYS A 419 -11.49 16.13 -3.65
CA LYS A 419 -10.95 15.64 -2.37
C LYS A 419 -11.34 16.53 -1.21
N GLU A 420 -11.15 17.84 -1.34
CA GLU A 420 -11.57 18.83 -0.34
C GLU A 420 -13.08 18.72 -0.06
N THR A 421 -13.89 18.62 -1.13
CA THR A 421 -15.36 18.54 -1.01
C THR A 421 -15.79 17.28 -0.26
N TRP A 422 -15.22 16.11 -0.60
CA TRP A 422 -15.56 14.85 0.08
C TRP A 422 -15.01 14.78 1.50
N ALA A 423 -13.88 15.43 1.80
CA ALA A 423 -13.40 15.58 3.17
C ALA A 423 -14.41 16.35 4.03
N LEU A 424 -14.95 17.47 3.53
CA LEU A 424 -15.99 18.25 4.21
C LEU A 424 -17.29 17.45 4.38
N ILE A 425 -17.74 16.76 3.33
CA ILE A 425 -18.92 15.87 3.40
C ILE A 425 -18.75 14.81 4.49
N THR A 426 -17.56 14.20 4.58
CA THR A 426 -17.24 13.20 5.60
C THR A 426 -17.34 13.79 7.01
N VAL A 427 -16.79 14.98 7.26
CA VAL A 427 -16.91 15.68 8.55
C VAL A 427 -18.38 15.90 8.91
N ILE A 428 -19.19 16.39 7.96
CA ILE A 428 -20.63 16.66 8.19
C ILE A 428 -21.39 15.36 8.50
N ILE A 429 -21.16 14.29 7.72
CA ILE A 429 -21.82 12.99 7.94
C ILE A 429 -21.49 12.46 9.33
N TYR A 430 -20.22 12.44 9.73
CA TYR A 430 -19.85 11.95 11.06
C TYR A 430 -20.32 12.88 12.19
N ALA A 431 -20.39 14.19 11.97
CA ALA A 431 -20.99 15.13 12.93
C ALA A 431 -22.48 14.80 13.17
N ILE A 432 -23.24 14.56 12.10
CA ILE A 432 -24.66 14.15 12.21
C ILE A 432 -24.80 12.82 12.94
N VAL A 433 -24.01 11.81 12.58
CA VAL A 433 -24.11 10.46 13.16
C VAL A 433 -23.75 10.44 14.64
N THR A 434 -22.69 11.17 15.03
CA THR A 434 -22.27 11.26 16.44
C THR A 434 -23.28 12.01 17.31
N HIS A 435 -23.96 13.02 16.76
CA HIS A 435 -24.91 13.87 17.49
C HIS A 435 -26.37 13.44 17.34
N ILE A 436 -26.67 12.32 16.66
CA ILE A 436 -28.04 11.86 16.45
C ILE A 436 -28.83 11.64 17.75
N HIS A 437 -28.13 11.39 18.86
CA HIS A 437 -28.76 11.24 20.17
C HIS A 437 -29.45 12.54 20.66
N LEU A 438 -29.09 13.70 20.13
CA LEU A 438 -29.72 14.99 20.44
C LEU A 438 -31.12 15.10 19.80
N ALA A 439 -31.38 14.36 18.72
CA ALA A 439 -32.69 14.33 18.10
C ALA A 439 -33.64 13.39 18.87
N LYS A 440 -34.63 13.97 19.55
CA LYS A 440 -35.57 13.28 20.46
C LYS A 440 -36.18 12.00 19.86
N ASN A 441 -36.56 12.01 18.58
CA ASN A 441 -37.20 10.88 17.91
C ASN A 441 -36.22 9.83 17.34
N TRP A 442 -34.93 10.16 17.23
CA TRP A 442 -33.92 9.35 16.53
C TRP A 442 -32.84 8.80 17.48
N SER A 443 -33.00 8.97 18.79
CA SER A 443 -32.09 8.54 19.85
C SER A 443 -32.08 7.02 20.13
N ASN A 444 -32.21 6.20 19.09
CA ASN A 444 -32.17 4.74 19.22
C ASN A 444 -30.77 4.19 18.87
N LYS A 445 -30.23 3.32 19.73
CA LYS A 445 -28.96 2.60 19.52
C LYS A 445 -28.92 1.82 18.22
N TRP A 446 -30.03 1.22 17.79
CA TRP A 446 -30.08 0.52 16.50
C TRP A 446 -29.78 1.46 15.34
N LEU A 447 -30.43 2.64 15.33
CA LEU A 447 -30.24 3.64 14.27
C LEU A 447 -28.82 4.19 14.29
N PHE A 448 -28.27 4.47 15.47
CA PHE A 448 -26.87 4.89 15.61
C PHE A 448 -25.89 3.87 15.02
N ASN A 449 -26.04 2.57 15.35
CA ASN A 449 -25.15 1.54 14.82
C ASN A 449 -25.34 1.31 13.32
N LEU A 450 -26.55 1.49 12.77
CA LEU A 450 -26.76 1.43 11.33
C LEU A 450 -26.05 2.60 10.62
N LEU A 451 -26.26 3.81 11.12
CA LEU A 451 -25.69 5.01 10.53
C LEU A 451 -24.17 5.07 10.67
N SER A 452 -23.59 4.54 11.76
CA SER A 452 -22.13 4.43 11.88
C SER A 452 -21.51 3.57 10.77
N VAL A 453 -22.25 2.55 10.31
CA VAL A 453 -21.80 1.67 9.23
C VAL A 453 -21.92 2.38 7.89
N PHE A 454 -23.07 2.99 7.59
CA PHE A 454 -23.26 3.73 6.34
C PHE A 454 -22.39 4.99 6.22
N ALA A 455 -22.06 5.65 7.35
CA ALA A 455 -21.13 6.77 7.36
C ALA A 455 -19.75 6.39 6.82
N PHE A 456 -19.32 5.14 6.98
CA PHE A 456 -18.04 4.67 6.47
C PHE A 456 -17.96 4.67 4.93
N ALA A 457 -19.10 4.68 4.23
CA ALA A 457 -19.12 4.86 2.78
C ALA A 457 -18.53 6.21 2.36
N SER A 458 -18.68 7.26 3.19
CA SER A 458 -18.08 8.58 2.92
C SER A 458 -16.54 8.56 2.99
N VAL A 459 -15.97 7.77 3.91
CA VAL A 459 -14.52 7.55 4.01
C VAL A 459 -14.01 6.81 2.79
N ILE A 460 -14.69 5.73 2.39
CA ILE A 460 -14.34 4.96 1.19
C ILE A 460 -14.42 5.86 -0.05
N MET A 461 -15.44 6.70 -0.17
CA MET A 461 -15.55 7.65 -1.28
C MET A 461 -14.43 8.68 -1.27
N THR A 462 -14.08 9.24 -0.11
CA THR A 462 -12.99 10.22 0.01
C THR A 462 -11.63 9.61 -0.34
N PHE A 463 -11.37 8.38 0.12
CA PHE A 463 -10.07 7.73 -0.01
C PHE A 463 -9.90 6.92 -1.31
N LEU A 464 -10.89 6.12 -1.72
CA LEU A 464 -10.84 5.35 -2.97
C LEU A 464 -11.61 6.05 -4.09
N GLY A 465 -12.82 6.53 -3.80
CA GLY A 465 -13.71 7.11 -4.81
C GLY A 465 -13.11 8.31 -5.53
N VAL A 466 -12.57 9.28 -4.78
CA VAL A 466 -11.97 10.46 -5.41
C VAL A 466 -10.66 10.11 -6.14
N ASN A 467 -9.86 9.19 -5.59
CA ASN A 467 -8.59 8.81 -6.23
C ASN A 467 -8.81 8.13 -7.58
N TYR A 468 -9.81 7.25 -7.69
CA TYR A 468 -9.98 6.39 -8.85
C TYR A 468 -11.19 6.72 -9.73
N PHE A 469 -12.25 7.37 -9.25
CA PHE A 469 -13.45 7.69 -10.07
C PHE A 469 -13.57 9.15 -10.49
N LEU A 470 -13.04 10.08 -9.70
CA LEU A 470 -13.18 11.51 -9.97
C LEU A 470 -11.86 12.11 -10.45
N SER A 471 -11.91 12.86 -11.54
CA SER A 471 -10.76 13.62 -12.04
C SER A 471 -10.50 14.82 -11.13
N GLY A 472 -9.26 14.99 -10.69
CA GLY A 472 -8.79 16.14 -9.91
C GLY A 472 -7.27 16.20 -9.82
N MET A 473 -6.72 17.26 -9.23
CA MET A 473 -5.26 17.47 -9.05
C MET A 473 -4.56 16.39 -8.20
N HIS A 474 -5.33 15.43 -7.69
CA HIS A 474 -4.88 14.36 -6.84
C HIS A 474 -5.34 12.95 -7.30
N SER A 475 -5.85 12.84 -8.53
CA SER A 475 -6.23 11.55 -9.10
C SER A 475 -4.96 10.82 -9.54
N TYR A 476 -4.69 9.69 -8.89
CA TYR A 476 -3.75 8.70 -9.40
C TYR A 476 -4.56 7.89 -10.41
N GLY A 477 -4.26 8.03 -11.71
CA GLY A 477 -5.13 7.60 -12.81
C GLY A 477 -5.82 6.24 -12.62
N GLN A 478 -7.06 6.14 -13.09
CA GLN A 478 -7.88 4.92 -13.07
C GLN A 478 -7.09 3.66 -13.50
N THR A 479 -6.72 2.80 -12.55
CA THR A 479 -6.12 1.49 -12.80
C THR A 479 -7.19 0.41 -12.99
N ASP A 480 -6.92 -0.56 -13.87
CA ASP A 480 -7.83 -1.67 -14.13
C ASP A 480 -8.00 -2.58 -12.91
N GLY A 481 -9.24 -3.01 -12.68
CA GLY A 481 -9.62 -3.87 -11.54
C GLY A 481 -10.30 -3.13 -10.39
N VAL A 482 -10.23 -1.80 -10.32
CA VAL A 482 -10.89 -1.01 -9.28
C VAL A 482 -12.42 -1.12 -9.37
N ASP A 483 -12.98 -1.21 -10.58
CA ASP A 483 -14.43 -1.38 -10.79
C ASP A 483 -14.98 -2.63 -10.08
N LYS A 484 -14.21 -3.74 -10.11
CA LYS A 484 -14.57 -4.98 -9.41
C LYS A 484 -14.56 -4.77 -7.90
N VAL A 485 -13.56 -4.07 -7.37
CA VAL A 485 -13.48 -3.73 -5.94
C VAL A 485 -14.70 -2.91 -5.51
N PHE A 486 -15.13 -1.95 -6.33
CA PHE A 486 -16.32 -1.15 -6.03
C PHE A 486 -17.63 -1.95 -6.10
N ILE A 487 -17.77 -2.89 -7.04
CA ILE A 487 -18.91 -3.82 -7.05
C ILE A 487 -18.96 -4.61 -5.73
N TYR A 488 -17.83 -5.14 -5.25
CA TYR A 488 -17.78 -5.84 -3.97
C TYR A 488 -18.10 -4.91 -2.77
N ILE A 489 -17.66 -3.66 -2.80
CA ILE A 489 -18.01 -2.66 -1.78
C ILE A 489 -19.53 -2.43 -1.77
N VAL A 490 -20.15 -2.18 -2.94
CA VAL A 490 -21.60 -1.97 -3.05
C VAL A 490 -22.36 -3.20 -2.55
N LEU A 491 -21.95 -4.41 -2.96
CA LEU A 491 -22.54 -5.65 -2.48
C LEU A 491 -22.41 -5.81 -0.96
N ALA A 492 -21.28 -5.41 -0.36
CA ALA A 492 -21.09 -5.42 1.08
C ALA A 492 -22.05 -4.46 1.80
N PHE A 493 -22.24 -3.23 1.29
CA PHE A 493 -23.20 -2.28 1.86
C PHE A 493 -24.66 -2.73 1.68
N VAL A 494 -24.99 -3.39 0.56
CA VAL A 494 -26.31 -4.02 0.37
C VAL A 494 -26.53 -5.12 1.41
N ALA A 495 -25.54 -5.99 1.64
CA ALA A 495 -25.62 -7.03 2.67
C ALA A 495 -25.79 -6.43 4.08
N VAL A 496 -25.08 -5.35 4.39
CA VAL A 496 -25.29 -4.57 5.63
C VAL A 496 -26.71 -4.00 5.72
N GLY A 497 -27.24 -3.45 4.62
CA GLY A 497 -28.62 -2.93 4.59
C GLY A 497 -29.66 -4.02 4.89
N VAL A 498 -29.47 -5.21 4.30
CA VAL A 498 -30.28 -6.40 4.58
C VAL A 498 -30.17 -6.82 6.05
N LEU A 499 -28.95 -6.86 6.60
CA LEU A 499 -28.73 -7.10 8.03
C LEU A 499 -29.43 -6.06 8.91
N GLY A 500 -29.34 -4.78 8.54
CA GLY A 500 -30.04 -3.68 9.21
C GLY A 500 -31.55 -3.91 9.24
N PHE A 501 -32.16 -4.28 8.10
CA PHE A 501 -33.59 -4.58 7.99
C PHE A 501 -34.02 -5.75 8.91
N PHE A 502 -33.29 -6.86 8.91
CA PHE A 502 -33.58 -7.99 9.78
C PHE A 502 -33.43 -7.63 11.26
N SER A 503 -32.40 -6.86 11.60
CA SER A 503 -32.17 -6.34 12.95
C SER A 503 -33.33 -5.45 13.42
N TYR A 504 -33.78 -4.53 12.57
CA TYR A 504 -34.93 -3.67 12.84
C TYR A 504 -36.21 -4.47 13.06
N ARG A 505 -36.52 -5.41 12.16
CA ARG A 505 -37.74 -6.22 12.22
C ARG A 505 -37.79 -7.03 13.51
N LYS A 506 -36.66 -7.61 13.94
CA LYS A 506 -36.57 -8.35 15.20
C LYS A 506 -36.80 -7.44 16.41
N ILE A 507 -36.21 -6.24 16.43
CA ILE A 507 -36.40 -5.27 17.53
C ILE A 507 -37.85 -4.78 17.59
N SER A 508 -38.45 -4.46 16.44
CA SER A 508 -39.84 -3.95 16.35
C SER A 508 -40.86 -5.01 16.79
N ASN A 509 -40.70 -6.25 16.35
CA ASN A 509 -41.54 -7.36 16.79
C ASN A 509 -41.43 -7.61 18.30
N ASN A 510 -40.24 -7.41 18.87
CA ASN A 510 -40.03 -7.58 20.30
C ASN A 510 -40.70 -6.48 21.14
N LYS A 511 -40.66 -5.21 20.70
CA LYS A 511 -41.37 -4.13 21.39
C LYS A 511 -42.88 -4.39 21.46
N ARG A 512 -43.46 -4.86 20.35
CA ARG A 512 -44.87 -5.25 20.27
C ARG A 512 -45.26 -6.43 21.16
N GLN A 513 -44.31 -7.29 21.54
CA GLN A 513 -44.55 -8.42 22.46
C GLN A 513 -44.44 -8.03 23.94
N THR A 514 -43.74 -6.94 24.27
CA THR A 514 -43.63 -6.42 25.65
C THR A 514 -44.71 -5.40 26.01
N GLU A 515 -45.40 -4.84 25.01
CA GLU A 515 -46.53 -3.91 25.18
C GLU A 515 -47.90 -4.63 25.21
N LYS A 516 -47.92 -5.93 24.93
CA LYS A 516 -49.06 -6.83 25.16
C LYS A 516 -48.79 -7.63 26.43
#